data_AF-A0A7J4JHC8-F1
#
_entry.id   AF-A0A7J4JHC8-F1
#
_cell.length_a   1.000
_cell.length_b   1.000
_cell.length_c   1.000
_cell.angle_alpha   90.00
_cell.angle_beta   90.00
_cell.angle_gamma   90.00
#
_symmetry.space_group_name_H-M   'P 1'
#
loop_
_entity.id
_entity.type
_entity.pdbx_description
1 polymer ?
#
loop_
_entity_poly.entity_id
_entity_poly.type
_entity_poly.pdbx_seq_one_letter_code
_entity_poly.pdbx_strand_id
1 'polypeptide(L)'
;MPTLADAGPYAVLEALSFGLPVISSRMCAIPEMVEEGREGFLTEPGDVPGLRNALEALLADAQKRRRMGRAALEKIQANYSPEAVQPILRRVYAEAVQ
;
A
#
# COMPACT_ATOMS: atom_id res chain seq x y z
N MET A 1 2.32 -4.34 -8.75
CA MET A 1 3.08 -3.87 -9.93
C MET A 1 4.56 -3.87 -9.56
N PRO A 2 5.36 -4.83 -10.03
CA PRO A 2 6.80 -4.81 -9.76
C PRO A 2 7.49 -3.87 -10.76
N THR A 3 7.77 -2.64 -10.33
CA THR A 3 8.31 -1.56 -11.19
C THR A 3 9.73 -1.17 -10.78
N LEU A 4 10.56 -0.75 -11.75
CA LEU A 4 11.95 -0.37 -11.52
C LEU A 4 12.11 1.08 -10.98
N ALA A 5 11.09 1.93 -11.18
CA ALA A 5 10.98 3.26 -10.58
C ALA A 5 9.50 3.68 -10.56
N ASP A 6 9.04 4.23 -9.44
CA ASP A 6 7.69 4.81 -9.31
C ASP A 6 7.78 6.08 -8.44
N ALA A 7 7.68 7.25 -9.09
CA ALA A 7 7.78 8.55 -8.43
C ALA A 7 6.49 8.93 -7.69
N GLY A 8 5.40 8.19 -7.90
CA GLY A 8 4.10 8.43 -7.27
C GLY A 8 3.26 7.16 -7.40
N PRO A 9 3.37 6.22 -6.44
CA PRO A 9 2.70 4.92 -6.52
C PRO A 9 1.20 5.02 -6.21
N TYR A 10 0.50 5.89 -6.94
CA TYR A 10 -0.95 6.06 -6.86
C TYR A 10 -1.66 4.76 -7.18
N ALA A 11 -1.13 3.93 -8.09
CA ALA A 11 -1.66 2.60 -8.37
C ALA A 11 -1.70 1.69 -7.12
N VAL A 12 -0.74 1.84 -6.20
CA VAL A 12 -0.77 1.13 -4.91
C VAL A 12 -1.90 1.66 -4.05
N LEU A 13 -2.04 2.99 -3.92
CA LEU A 13 -3.10 3.61 -3.13
C LEU A 13 -4.51 3.29 -3.69
N GLU A 14 -4.66 3.28 -5.00
CA GLU A 14 -5.90 2.85 -5.69
C GLU A 14 -6.22 1.40 -5.37
N ALA A 15 -5.25 0.48 -5.53
CA ALA A 15 -5.47 -0.92 -5.19
C ALA A 15 -5.89 -1.10 -3.72
N LEU A 16 -5.21 -0.41 -2.80
CA LEU A 16 -5.54 -0.46 -1.37
C LEU A 16 -6.94 0.12 -1.08
N SER A 17 -7.36 1.17 -1.79
CA SER A 17 -8.69 1.79 -1.60
C SER A 17 -9.83 0.92 -2.09
N PHE A 18 -9.56 0.00 -3.02
CA PHE A 18 -10.48 -1.08 -3.41
C PHE A 18 -10.40 -2.31 -2.49
N GLY A 19 -9.60 -2.26 -1.43
CA GLY A 19 -9.43 -3.38 -0.50
C GLY A 19 -8.73 -4.57 -1.14
N LEU A 20 -7.80 -4.32 -2.05
CA LEU A 20 -7.02 -5.36 -2.71
C LEU A 20 -5.65 -5.53 -2.03
N PRO A 21 -5.22 -6.77 -1.75
CA PRO A 21 -3.84 -7.00 -1.35
C PRO A 21 -2.88 -6.63 -2.49
N VAL A 22 -1.78 -5.98 -2.14
CA VAL A 22 -0.77 -5.52 -3.12
C VAL A 22 0.47 -6.41 -3.11
N ILE A 23 0.98 -6.77 -4.28
CA ILE A 23 2.36 -7.26 -4.43
C ILE A 23 3.14 -6.22 -5.23
N SER A 24 4.23 -5.72 -4.66
CA SER A 24 5.03 -4.66 -5.26
C SER A 24 6.51 -4.79 -4.93
N SER A 25 7.35 -4.07 -5.64
CA SER A 25 8.77 -4.01 -5.34
C SER A 25 9.06 -3.03 -4.21
N ARG A 26 10.09 -3.33 -3.42
CA ARG A 26 10.50 -2.61 -2.21
C ARG A 26 11.26 -1.31 -2.57
N MET A 27 10.59 -0.39 -3.26
CA MET A 27 11.19 0.78 -3.90
C MET A 27 10.45 2.07 -3.55
N CYS A 28 11.16 3.21 -3.55
CA CYS A 28 10.59 4.54 -3.35
C CYS A 28 9.71 4.59 -2.07
N ALA A 29 8.52 5.19 -2.15
CA ALA A 29 7.59 5.32 -1.02
C ALA A 29 6.78 4.03 -0.73
N ILE A 30 6.96 2.95 -1.50
CA ILE A 30 6.12 1.74 -1.36
C ILE A 30 6.26 1.07 0.02
N PRO A 31 7.46 0.96 0.62
CA PRO A 31 7.61 0.41 1.97
C PRO A 31 6.93 1.24 3.07
N GLU A 32 6.64 2.52 2.82
CA GLU A 32 5.87 3.38 3.73
C GLU A 32 4.36 3.16 3.57
N MET A 33 3.93 2.80 2.35
CA MET A 33 2.52 2.57 2.03
C MET A 33 2.05 1.15 2.35
N VAL A 34 2.88 0.13 2.15
CA VAL A 34 2.50 -1.28 2.30
C VAL A 34 3.37 -1.93 3.37
N GLU A 35 2.73 -2.56 4.35
CA GLU A 35 3.38 -3.35 5.39
C GLU A 35 3.35 -4.83 5.00
N GLU A 36 4.53 -5.47 5.02
CA GLU A 36 4.73 -6.88 4.66
C GLU A 36 3.82 -7.80 5.48
N GLY A 37 3.06 -8.66 4.79
CA GLY A 37 2.16 -9.62 5.42
C GLY A 37 0.85 -9.02 5.95
N ARG A 38 0.70 -7.69 5.97
CA ARG A 38 -0.51 -7.01 6.45
C ARG A 38 -1.42 -6.56 5.31
N GLU A 39 -0.99 -5.64 4.46
CA GLU A 39 -1.76 -5.25 3.26
C GLU A 39 -1.26 -5.92 1.99
N GLY A 40 -0.10 -6.58 2.05
CA GLY A 40 0.55 -7.09 0.84
C GLY A 40 1.88 -7.79 1.09
N PHE A 41 2.61 -7.98 0.00
CA PHE A 41 3.98 -8.50 0.00
C PHE A 41 4.89 -7.56 -0.78
N LEU A 42 6.11 -7.37 -0.31
CA LEU A 42 7.15 -6.58 -0.93
C LEU A 42 8.31 -7.47 -1.34
N THR A 43 8.66 -7.41 -2.62
CA THR A 43 9.79 -8.16 -3.18
C THR A 43 10.93 -7.22 -3.54
N GLU A 44 12.14 -7.73 -3.66
CA GLU A 44 13.22 -6.93 -4.26
C GLU A 44 12.99 -6.74 -5.77
N PRO A 45 13.47 -5.64 -6.37
CA PRO A 45 13.46 -5.48 -7.82
C PRO A 45 14.18 -6.64 -8.52
N GLY A 46 13.52 -7.26 -9.50
CA GLY A 46 14.07 -8.41 -10.22
C GLY A 46 13.97 -9.75 -9.48
N ASP A 47 13.43 -9.78 -8.26
CA ASP A 47 13.21 -11.02 -7.49
C ASP A 47 11.99 -11.79 -8.02
N VAL A 48 12.20 -12.48 -9.15
CA VAL A 48 11.18 -13.34 -9.77
C VAL A 48 10.73 -14.47 -8.83
N PRO A 49 11.62 -15.18 -8.10
CA PRO A 49 11.20 -16.17 -7.11
C PRO A 49 10.30 -15.59 -6.02
N GLY A 50 10.66 -14.44 -5.44
CA GLY A 50 9.85 -13.78 -4.42
C GLY A 50 8.46 -13.38 -4.93
N LEU A 51 8.40 -12.81 -6.14
CA LEU A 51 7.13 -12.46 -6.79
C LEU A 51 6.23 -13.68 -7.00
N ARG A 52 6.79 -14.79 -7.50
CA ARG A 52 6.06 -16.06 -7.69
C ARG A 52 5.51 -16.55 -6.36
N ASN A 53 6.34 -16.61 -5.32
CA ASN A 53 5.94 -17.13 -4.02
C ASN A 53 4.82 -16.27 -3.39
N ALA A 54 4.90 -14.95 -3.51
CA ALA A 54 3.85 -14.03 -3.04
C ALA A 54 2.52 -14.25 -3.79
N LEU A 55 2.58 -14.42 -5.12
CA LEU A 55 1.40 -14.73 -5.93
C LEU A 55 0.77 -16.06 -5.53
N GLU A 56 1.57 -17.12 -5.41
CA GLU A 56 1.10 -18.44 -4.96
C GLU A 56 0.45 -18.37 -3.58
N ALA A 57 1.06 -17.66 -2.63
CA ALA A 57 0.52 -17.46 -1.29
C ALA A 57 -0.82 -16.75 -1.28
N LEU A 58 -1.04 -15.76 -2.17
CA LEU A 58 -2.33 -15.10 -2.32
C LEU A 58 -3.32 -16.00 -3.03
N LEU A 59 -2.96 -16.70 -4.10
CA LEU A 59 -3.86 -17.55 -4.88
C LEU A 59 -4.40 -18.71 -4.05
N ALA A 60 -3.55 -19.34 -3.24
CA ALA A 60 -3.89 -20.52 -2.44
C ALA A 60 -4.81 -20.22 -1.23
N ASP A 61 -4.80 -19.00 -0.69
CA ASP A 61 -5.56 -18.66 0.53
C ASP A 61 -6.50 -17.45 0.32
N ALA A 62 -7.77 -17.74 0.03
CA ALA A 62 -8.80 -16.71 -0.12
C ALA A 62 -9.09 -15.94 1.18
N GLN A 63 -8.91 -16.56 2.35
CA GLN A 63 -9.11 -15.88 3.63
C GLN A 63 -7.97 -14.90 3.92
N LYS A 64 -6.73 -15.24 3.53
CA LYS A 64 -5.60 -14.30 3.55
C LYS A 64 -5.87 -13.09 2.69
N ARG A 65 -6.33 -13.28 1.44
CA ARG A 65 -6.72 -12.16 0.57
C ARG A 65 -7.76 -11.25 1.21
N ARG A 66 -8.80 -11.83 1.84
CA ARG A 66 -9.84 -11.07 2.54
C ARG A 66 -9.30 -10.32 3.77
N ARG A 67 -8.43 -10.94 4.56
CA ARG A 67 -7.80 -10.28 5.72
C ARG A 67 -6.95 -9.10 5.29
N MET A 68 -6.07 -9.31 4.31
CA MET A 68 -5.20 -8.27 3.78
C MET A 68 -6.00 -7.14 3.12
N GLY A 69 -7.06 -7.47 2.39
CA GLY A 69 -7.95 -6.48 1.79
C GLY A 69 -8.68 -5.60 2.83
N ARG A 70 -9.10 -6.16 3.96
CA ARG A 70 -9.64 -5.36 5.07
C ARG A 70 -8.57 -4.45 5.67
N ALA A 71 -7.37 -4.96 5.91
CA ALA A 71 -6.27 -4.15 6.41
C ALA A 71 -5.91 -3.00 5.44
N ALA A 72 -5.99 -3.24 4.13
CA ALA A 72 -5.80 -2.21 3.11
C ALA A 72 -6.83 -1.08 3.22
N LEU A 73 -8.12 -1.42 3.38
CA LEU A 73 -9.18 -0.42 3.59
C LEU A 73 -8.99 0.35 4.89
N GLU A 74 -8.66 -0.35 5.99
CA GLU A 74 -8.37 0.27 7.29
C GLU A 74 -7.22 1.29 7.17
N LYS A 75 -6.14 0.92 6.47
CA LYS A 75 -5.00 1.82 6.24
C LYS A 75 -5.39 3.05 5.41
N ILE A 76 -6.17 2.89 4.34
CA ILE A 76 -6.64 4.03 3.55
C ILE A 76 -7.48 4.97 4.39
N GLN A 77 -8.44 4.43 5.16
CA GLN A 77 -9.30 5.23 6.02
C GLN A 77 -8.51 6.00 7.09
N ALA A 78 -7.52 5.35 7.70
CA ALA A 78 -6.74 5.94 8.79
C ALA A 78 -5.69 6.97 8.33
N ASN A 79 -5.11 6.79 7.13
CA ASN A 79 -3.88 7.52 6.76
C ASN A 79 -4.01 8.36 5.49
N TYR A 80 -4.89 7.98 4.56
CA TYR A 80 -4.90 8.55 3.20
C TYR A 80 -6.27 9.11 2.78
N SER A 81 -7.29 9.00 3.63
CA SER A 81 -8.61 9.56 3.40
C SER A 81 -8.60 11.09 3.55
N PRO A 82 -9.53 11.81 2.88
CA PRO A 82 -9.72 13.24 3.14
C PRO A 82 -9.91 13.55 4.63
N GLU A 83 -10.63 12.69 5.35
CA GLU A 83 -10.90 12.83 6.78
C GLU A 83 -9.61 12.72 7.62
N ALA A 84 -8.69 11.84 7.24
CA ALA A 84 -7.40 11.70 7.90
C ALA A 84 -6.44 12.88 7.58
N VAL A 85 -6.42 13.32 6.32
CA VAL A 85 -5.41 14.28 5.83
C VAL A 85 -5.82 15.74 6.04
N GLN A 86 -7.11 16.07 5.93
CA GLN A 86 -7.60 17.45 6.01
C GLN A 86 -7.20 18.17 7.32
N PRO A 87 -7.30 17.56 8.52
CA PRO A 87 -6.91 18.23 9.76
C PRO A 87 -5.42 18.57 9.80
N ILE A 88 -4.58 17.68 9.24
CA ILE A 88 -3.13 17.87 9.17
C ILE A 88 -2.79 19.06 8.26
N LEU A 89 -3.37 19.10 7.06
CA LEU A 89 -3.15 20.20 6.11
C LEU A 89 -3.62 21.53 6.69
N ARG A 90 -4.80 21.57 7.32
CA ARG A 90 -5.33 22.79 7.96
C ARG A 90 -4.37 23.34 9.02
N ARG A 91 -3.79 22.45 9.83
CA ARG A 91 -2.82 22.84 10.86
C ARG A 91 -1.58 23.47 10.23
N VAL A 92 -0.98 22.82 9.24
CA VAL A 92 0.23 23.32 8.57
C VAL A 92 -0.02 24.68 7.90
N TYR A 93 -1.16 24.84 7.24
CA TYR A 93 -1.52 26.13 6.64
C TYR A 93 -1.77 27.21 7.68
N ALA A 94 -2.38 26.89 8.82
CA ALA A 94 -2.57 27.85 9.91
C ALA A 94 -1.23 28.31 10.50
N GLU A 95 -0.25 27.41 10.62
CA GLU A 95 1.12 27.73 11.10
C GLU A 95 1.90 28.61 10.11
N ALA A 96 1.68 28.45 8.79
CA ALA A 96 2.41 29.20 7.76
C ALA A 96 1.92 30.64 7.54
N VAL A 97 0.73 30.99 8.04
CA VAL A 97 0.12 32.33 7.87
C VAL A 97 0.35 33.22 9.10
N GLN A 98 1.05 32.72 10.13
CA GLN A 98 1.50 33.47 11.30
C GLN A 98 2.86 34.12 11.06
#